data_AF-A0A5A9CCV7-F1
#
_entry.id   AF-A0A5A9CCV7-F1
#
_cell.length_a   1.000
_cell.length_b   1.000
_cell.length_c   1.000
_cell.angle_alpha   90.00
_cell.angle_beta   90.00
_cell.angle_gamma   90.00
#
_symmetry.space_group_name_H-M   'P 1'
#
loop_
_entity.id
_entity.type
_entity.pdbx_description
1 polymer ?
#
loop_
_entity_poly.entity_id
_entity_poly.type
_entity_poly.pdbx_seq_one_letter_code
_entity_poly.pdbx_strand_id
1 'polypeptide(L)'
;MKRIVLTCAALLLSGQALADDCANANTQIEMNTCAAEQYKAADAKLNETYQNALKRAAPTQRDLLKKAQISWITLRDADCALISSGTEGGSVQAMISSQCLTDKTNEREAFLASLLQCEEGDLSCPLPPAS
;
A
#
# COMPACT_ATOMS: atom_id res chain seq x y z
N MET A 1 37.84 -32.42 -1.50
CA MET A 1 36.72 -32.07 -2.42
C MET A 1 36.22 -30.68 -2.05
N LYS A 2 36.52 -29.67 -2.87
CA LYS A 2 36.25 -28.24 -2.62
C LYS A 2 34.76 -27.97 -2.87
N ARG A 3 34.00 -27.59 -1.84
CA ARG A 3 32.61 -27.16 -1.96
C ARG A 3 32.59 -25.71 -2.44
N ILE A 4 32.20 -25.49 -3.69
CA ILE A 4 31.98 -24.17 -4.27
C ILE A 4 30.63 -23.68 -3.75
N VAL A 5 30.65 -22.62 -2.95
CA VAL A 5 29.44 -21.88 -2.55
C VAL A 5 29.20 -20.83 -3.63
N LEU A 6 28.20 -21.04 -4.49
CA LEU A 6 27.69 -20.01 -5.40
C LEU A 6 26.69 -19.15 -4.64
N THR A 7 27.12 -17.96 -4.24
CA THR A 7 26.25 -16.87 -3.78
C THR A 7 25.53 -16.24 -4.96
N CYS A 8 24.27 -16.61 -5.17
CA CYS A 8 23.33 -15.84 -6.00
C CYS A 8 22.81 -14.64 -5.19
N ALA A 9 23.50 -13.51 -5.27
CA ALA A 9 23.04 -12.22 -4.75
C ALA A 9 22.93 -11.24 -5.92
N ALA A 10 21.85 -11.33 -6.71
CA ALA A 10 21.57 -10.37 -7.77
C ALA A 10 20.08 -10.31 -8.11
N LEU A 11 19.24 -9.83 -7.19
CA LEU A 11 17.80 -9.59 -7.44
C LEU A 11 17.29 -8.33 -6.68
N LEU A 12 18.07 -7.25 -6.62
CA LEU A 12 17.63 -5.98 -6.01
C LEU A 12 17.69 -4.76 -6.96
N LEU A 13 18.00 -4.94 -8.24
CA LEU A 13 18.18 -3.84 -9.20
C LEU A 13 16.90 -3.37 -9.91
N SER A 14 15.76 -4.02 -9.69
CA SER A 14 14.52 -3.72 -10.44
C SER A 14 13.78 -2.47 -9.96
N GLY A 15 14.03 -2.00 -8.74
CA GLY A 15 13.28 -0.88 -8.15
C GLY A 15 13.74 0.51 -8.57
N GLN A 16 15.04 0.70 -8.87
CA GLN A 16 15.58 2.02 -9.19
C GLN A 16 15.34 2.45 -10.64
N ALA A 17 15.35 1.51 -11.58
CA ALA A 17 15.08 1.80 -13.00
C ALA A 17 13.65 2.33 -13.22
N LEU A 18 12.67 1.79 -12.49
CA LEU A 18 11.26 2.15 -12.65
C LEU A 18 10.92 3.56 -12.13
N ALA A 19 11.58 4.02 -11.06
CA ALA A 19 11.36 5.36 -10.53
C ALA A 19 11.89 6.45 -11.48
N ASP A 20 13.03 6.19 -12.13
CA ASP A 20 13.65 7.08 -13.12
C ASP A 20 12.84 7.13 -14.44
N ASP A 21 12.26 5.99 -14.85
CA ASP A 21 11.36 5.92 -16.01
C ASP A 21 10.07 6.71 -15.78
N CYS A 22 9.53 6.74 -14.56
CA CYS A 22 8.33 7.52 -14.25
C CYS A 22 8.56 9.02 -14.17
N ALA A 23 9.76 9.47 -13.82
CA ALA A 23 10.13 10.87 -13.88
C ALA A 23 10.20 11.41 -15.32
N ASN A 24 10.40 10.52 -16.30
CA ASN A 24 10.55 10.85 -17.72
C ASN A 24 9.35 10.40 -18.58
N ALA A 25 8.21 10.03 -17.99
CA ALA A 25 7.02 9.62 -18.72
C ALA A 25 6.49 10.78 -19.58
N ASN A 26 6.40 10.57 -20.90
CA ASN A 26 6.01 11.60 -21.87
C ASN A 26 4.72 11.27 -22.62
N THR A 27 4.22 10.03 -22.51
CA THR A 27 2.94 9.62 -23.09
C THR A 27 1.90 9.29 -22.01
N GLN A 28 0.60 9.39 -22.33
CA GLN A 28 -0.46 8.98 -21.41
C GLN A 28 -0.36 7.50 -21.00
N ILE A 29 0.16 6.64 -21.88
CA ILE A 29 0.34 5.21 -21.59
C ILE A 29 1.42 5.01 -20.52
N GLU A 30 2.56 5.70 -20.66
CA GLU A 30 3.63 5.67 -19.66
C GLU A 30 3.15 6.24 -18.33
N MET A 31 2.46 7.38 -18.34
CA MET A 31 1.89 7.98 -17.12
C MET A 31 0.88 7.06 -16.42
N ASN A 32 -0.02 6.41 -17.18
CA ASN A 32 -0.96 5.42 -16.64
C ASN A 32 -0.22 4.24 -16.00
N THR A 33 0.84 3.74 -16.65
CA THR A 33 1.67 2.63 -16.15
C THR A 33 2.36 3.01 -14.85
N CYS A 34 2.93 4.21 -14.79
CA CYS A 34 3.59 4.72 -13.62
C CYS A 34 2.65 4.89 -12.43
N ALA A 35 1.47 5.46 -12.63
CA ALA A 35 0.48 5.58 -11.56
C ALA A 35 0.03 4.20 -11.05
N ALA A 36 -0.11 3.20 -11.94
CA ALA A 36 -0.46 1.84 -11.55
C ALA A 36 0.64 1.16 -10.71
N GLU A 37 1.91 1.31 -11.07
CA GLU A 37 3.02 0.75 -10.29
C GLU A 37 3.21 1.48 -8.94
N GLN A 38 2.96 2.79 -8.88
CA GLN A 38 2.92 3.53 -7.61
C GLN A 38 1.83 2.99 -6.68
N TYR A 39 0.62 2.78 -7.19
CA TYR A 39 -0.46 2.18 -6.42
C TYR A 39 -0.07 0.78 -5.91
N LYS A 40 0.49 -0.06 -6.77
CA LYS A 40 0.93 -1.40 -6.40
C LYS A 40 2.01 -1.40 -5.32
N ALA A 41 2.94 -0.45 -5.35
CA ALA A 41 3.94 -0.27 -4.29
C ALA A 41 3.28 0.15 -2.96
N ALA A 42 2.35 1.11 -3.00
CA ALA A 42 1.59 1.53 -1.84
C ALA A 42 0.75 0.38 -1.24
N ASP A 43 0.08 -0.42 -2.09
CA ASP A 43 -0.74 -1.54 -1.65
C ASP A 43 0.11 -2.67 -1.05
N ALA A 44 1.28 -2.95 -1.61
CA ALA A 44 2.23 -3.88 -1.02
C ALA A 44 2.67 -3.41 0.39
N LYS A 45 2.94 -2.12 0.55
CA LYS A 45 3.31 -1.56 1.85
C LYS A 45 2.17 -1.62 2.85
N LEU A 46 0.95 -1.25 2.44
CA LEU A 46 -0.25 -1.37 3.27
C LEU A 46 -0.45 -2.81 3.74
N ASN A 47 -0.31 -3.79 2.84
CA ASN A 47 -0.48 -5.20 3.18
C ASN A 47 0.57 -5.67 4.20
N GLU A 48 1.83 -5.26 4.05
CA GLU A 48 2.88 -5.53 5.05
C GLU A 48 2.49 -4.99 6.43
N THR A 49 2.12 -3.71 6.51
CA THR A 49 1.72 -3.04 7.76
C THR A 49 0.47 -3.69 8.37
N TYR A 50 -0.51 -4.05 7.55
CA TYR A 50 -1.70 -4.78 7.97
C TYR A 50 -1.39 -6.16 8.56
N GLN A 51 -0.48 -6.93 7.95
CA GLN A 51 -0.05 -8.21 8.50
C GLN A 51 0.66 -8.06 9.84
N ASN A 52 1.45 -7.00 10.01
CA ASN A 52 2.10 -6.69 11.28
C ASN A 52 1.08 -6.31 12.37
N ALA A 53 0.06 -5.52 12.02
CA ALA A 53 -1.03 -5.20 12.93
C ALA A 53 -1.83 -6.45 13.34
N LEU A 54 -2.12 -7.36 12.40
CA LEU A 54 -2.79 -8.63 12.69
C LEU A 54 -1.98 -9.52 13.64
N LYS A 55 -0.65 -9.57 13.48
CA LYS A 55 0.23 -10.36 14.35
C LYS A 55 0.20 -9.87 15.80
N ARG A 56 0.09 -8.56 16.01
CA ARG A 56 0.05 -7.94 17.34
C ARG A 56 -1.33 -7.96 17.99
N ALA A 57 -2.39 -7.90 17.20
CA ALA A 57 -3.75 -7.86 17.69
C ALA A 57 -4.12 -9.16 18.45
N ALA A 58 -4.76 -8.99 19.62
CA ALA A 58 -5.42 -10.06 20.34
C ALA A 58 -6.59 -10.65 19.51
N PRO A 59 -7.10 -11.86 19.81
CA PRO A 59 -8.10 -12.52 18.97
C PRO A 59 -9.33 -11.66 18.61
N THR A 60 -9.93 -10.99 19.60
CA THR A 60 -11.10 -10.10 19.36
C THR A 60 -10.73 -8.88 18.52
N GLN A 61 -9.56 -8.28 18.74
CA GLN A 61 -9.06 -7.15 17.97
C GLN A 61 -8.77 -7.53 16.51
N ARG A 62 -8.29 -8.75 16.25
CA ARG A 62 -8.02 -9.24 14.88
C ARG A 62 -9.30 -9.26 14.04
N ASP A 63 -10.40 -9.71 14.61
CA ASP A 63 -11.67 -9.78 13.87
C ASP A 63 -12.26 -8.40 13.61
N LEU A 64 -12.14 -7.48 14.57
CA LEU A 64 -12.47 -6.06 14.38
C LEU A 64 -11.60 -5.40 13.31
N LEU A 65 -10.28 -5.63 13.34
CA LEU A 65 -9.33 -5.10 12.37
C LEU A 65 -9.64 -5.59 10.95
N LYS A 66 -9.90 -6.90 10.77
CA LYS A 66 -10.32 -7.45 9.47
C LYS A 66 -11.60 -6.79 8.97
N LYS A 67 -12.62 -6.67 9.82
CA LYS A 67 -13.89 -6.04 9.46
C LYS A 67 -13.70 -4.57 9.06
N ALA A 68 -12.90 -3.83 9.81
CA ALA A 68 -12.56 -2.44 9.50
C ALA A 68 -11.82 -2.32 8.16
N GLN A 69 -10.86 -3.23 7.88
CA GLN A 69 -10.11 -3.22 6.64
C GLN A 69 -10.98 -3.51 5.41
N ILE A 70 -11.88 -4.51 5.49
CA ILE A 70 -12.83 -4.82 4.40
C ILE A 70 -13.79 -3.65 4.16
N SER A 71 -14.28 -3.03 5.22
CA SER A 71 -15.18 -1.87 5.12
C SER A 71 -14.45 -0.67 4.49
N TRP A 72 -13.19 -0.45 4.85
CA TRP A 72 -12.36 0.59 4.25
C TRP A 72 -12.10 0.33 2.76
N ILE A 73 -11.85 -0.91 2.33
CA ILE A 73 -11.71 -1.25 0.90
C ILE A 73 -12.96 -0.82 0.12
N THR A 74 -14.15 -1.10 0.67
CA THR A 74 -15.41 -0.72 0.04
C THR A 74 -15.53 0.80 -0.09
N LEU A 75 -15.16 1.56 0.95
CA LEU A 75 -15.13 3.02 0.92
C LEU A 75 -14.12 3.55 -0.10
N ARG A 76 -12.89 3.03 -0.09
CA ARG A 76 -11.81 3.41 -1.02
C ARG A 76 -12.26 3.25 -2.46
N ASP A 77 -12.83 2.09 -2.78
CA ASP A 77 -13.22 1.78 -4.15
C ASP A 77 -14.37 2.69 -4.61
N ALA A 78 -15.33 3.01 -3.71
CA ALA A 78 -16.39 3.97 -3.98
C ALA A 78 -15.87 5.41 -4.18
N ASP A 79 -14.96 5.86 -3.31
CA ASP A 79 -14.32 7.18 -3.41
C ASP A 79 -13.56 7.31 -4.74
N CYS A 80 -12.78 6.29 -5.12
CA CYS A 80 -11.98 6.35 -6.36
C CYS A 80 -12.82 6.19 -7.63
N ALA A 81 -13.94 5.47 -7.57
CA ALA A 81 -14.93 5.49 -8.65
C ALA A 81 -15.52 6.90 -8.84
N LEU A 82 -15.88 7.58 -7.74
CA LEU A 82 -16.37 8.96 -7.79
C LEU A 82 -15.30 9.93 -8.34
N ILE A 83 -14.07 9.87 -7.83
CA ILE A 83 -12.98 10.77 -8.23
C ILE A 83 -12.64 10.62 -9.71
N SER A 84 -12.60 9.39 -10.23
CA SER A 84 -12.27 9.13 -11.64
C SER A 84 -13.43 9.41 -12.61
N SER A 85 -14.67 9.53 -12.12
CA SER A 85 -15.87 9.71 -12.95
C SER A 85 -15.83 10.97 -13.83
N GLY A 86 -15.18 12.05 -13.39
CA GLY A 86 -15.03 13.29 -14.16
C GLY A 86 -14.20 13.13 -15.44
N THR A 87 -13.52 12.00 -15.60
CA THR A 87 -12.67 11.67 -16.75
C THR A 87 -13.13 10.41 -17.48
N GLU A 88 -14.37 9.98 -17.26
CA GLU A 88 -14.91 8.74 -17.82
C GLU A 88 -14.76 8.66 -19.35
N GLY A 89 -14.19 7.54 -19.84
CA GLY A 89 -13.92 7.31 -21.26
C GLY A 89 -12.68 8.04 -21.80
N GLY A 90 -12.05 8.89 -21.00
CA GLY A 90 -10.80 9.56 -21.34
C GLY A 90 -9.56 8.71 -21.08
N SER A 91 -8.49 8.94 -21.84
CA SER A 91 -7.23 8.20 -21.70
C SER A 91 -6.53 8.42 -20.34
N VAL A 92 -6.90 9.49 -19.62
CA VAL A 92 -6.35 9.87 -18.31
C VAL A 92 -7.07 9.20 -17.13
N GLN A 93 -8.25 8.60 -17.36
CA GLN A 93 -9.09 8.03 -16.29
C GLN A 93 -8.34 7.01 -15.43
N ALA A 94 -7.55 6.14 -16.07
CA ALA A 94 -6.76 5.12 -15.39
C ALA A 94 -5.71 5.72 -14.45
N MET A 95 -5.00 6.77 -14.88
CA MET A 95 -4.06 7.50 -14.03
C MET A 95 -4.76 8.12 -12.82
N ILE A 96 -5.89 8.82 -13.03
CA ILE A 96 -6.64 9.46 -11.94
C ILE A 96 -7.14 8.42 -10.92
N SER A 97 -7.67 7.28 -11.41
CA SER A 97 -8.09 6.18 -10.54
C SER A 97 -6.93 5.61 -9.72
N SER A 98 -5.78 5.34 -10.36
CA SER A 98 -4.60 4.79 -9.67
C SER A 98 -4.01 5.78 -8.65
N GLN A 99 -4.03 7.08 -8.95
CA GLN A 99 -3.56 8.10 -8.02
C GLN A 99 -4.46 8.16 -6.77
N CYS A 100 -5.79 8.17 -6.94
CA CYS A 100 -6.72 8.09 -5.82
C CYS A 100 -6.49 6.84 -4.96
N LEU A 101 -6.32 5.68 -5.61
CA LEU A 101 -6.06 4.43 -4.92
C LEU A 101 -4.76 4.51 -4.12
N THR A 102 -3.72 5.13 -4.66
CA THR A 102 -2.43 5.37 -3.99
C THR A 102 -2.62 6.22 -2.74
N ASP A 103 -3.26 7.38 -2.87
CA ASP A 103 -3.43 8.34 -1.78
C ASP A 103 -4.21 7.73 -0.61
N LYS A 104 -5.36 7.12 -0.90
CA LYS A 104 -6.19 6.43 0.11
C LYS A 104 -5.46 5.26 0.77
N THR A 105 -4.64 4.55 0.01
CA THR A 105 -3.83 3.42 0.52
C THR A 105 -2.74 3.92 1.47
N ASN A 106 -2.07 5.02 1.13
CA ASN A 106 -1.07 5.66 1.99
C ASN A 106 -1.69 6.19 3.29
N GLU A 107 -2.86 6.84 3.22
CA GLU A 107 -3.60 7.28 4.41
C GLU A 107 -3.93 6.10 5.35
N ARG A 108 -4.39 5.00 4.76
CA ARG A 108 -4.73 3.79 5.52
C ARG A 108 -3.50 3.13 6.12
N GLU A 109 -2.41 3.07 5.37
CA GLU A 109 -1.14 2.53 5.83
C GLU A 109 -0.64 3.32 7.03
N ALA A 110 -0.63 4.66 6.95
CA ALA A 110 -0.23 5.53 8.04
C ALA A 110 -1.10 5.33 9.29
N PHE A 111 -2.42 5.19 9.12
CA PHE A 111 -3.32 4.83 10.22
C PHE A 111 -2.96 3.48 10.84
N LEU A 112 -2.72 2.43 10.06
CA LEU A 112 -2.34 1.13 10.61
C LEU A 112 -0.95 1.18 11.28
N ALA A 113 -0.01 1.94 10.72
CA ALA A 113 1.32 2.14 11.27
C ALA A 113 1.27 2.87 12.61
N SER A 114 0.35 3.82 12.81
CA SER A 114 0.17 4.47 14.11
C SER A 114 -0.29 3.49 15.19
N LEU A 115 -1.11 2.49 14.83
CA LEU A 115 -1.50 1.42 15.77
C LEU A 115 -0.32 0.52 16.14
N LEU A 116 0.78 0.55 15.38
CA LEU A 116 2.01 -0.17 15.71
C LEU A 116 2.92 0.62 16.67
N GLN A 117 2.54 1.82 17.07
CA GLN A 117 3.36 2.66 17.95
C GLN A 117 2.72 2.85 19.33
N CYS A 118 1.81 1.95 19.74
CA CYS A 118 1.18 2.00 21.07
C CYS A 118 2.23 1.97 22.19
N GLU A 119 2.12 2.92 23.11
CA GLU A 119 2.87 2.99 24.36
C GLU A 119 2.10 2.34 25.51
N GLU A 120 2.80 1.94 26.58
CA GLU A 120 2.14 1.45 27.79
C GLU A 120 1.27 2.54 28.41
N GLY A 121 -0.01 2.25 28.64
CA GLY A 121 -0.98 3.18 29.22
C GLY A 121 -1.74 4.04 28.20
N ASP A 122 -1.47 3.93 26.89
CA ASP A 122 -2.30 4.58 25.86
C ASP A 122 -3.66 3.87 25.72
N LEU A 123 -4.67 4.43 26.39
CA LEU A 123 -6.04 3.91 26.35
C LEU A 123 -6.74 4.08 25.00
N SER A 124 -6.17 4.87 24.09
CA SER A 124 -6.71 5.09 22.75
C SER A 124 -6.17 4.06 21.73
N CYS A 125 -5.08 3.38 22.05
CA CYS A 125 -4.46 2.41 21.16
C CYS A 125 -5.08 1.01 21.32
N PRO A 126 -5.61 0.41 20.25
CA PRO A 126 -6.28 -0.88 20.36
C PRO A 126 -5.31 -2.05 20.38
N LEU A 127 -4.03 -1.89 20.05
CA LEU A 127 -3.05 -2.99 20.02
C LEU A 127 -2.21 -3.01 21.30
N PRO A 128 -1.70 -4.18 21.73
CA PRO A 128 -0.72 -4.24 22.80
C PRO A 128 0.51 -3.38 22.51
N PRO A 129 1.22 -2.86 23.55
CA PRO A 129 2.41 -2.05 23.38
C PRO A 129 3.46 -2.71 22.49
N ALA A 130 4.22 -1.90 21.75
CA ALA A 130 5.37 -2.42 21.01
C ALA A 130 6.39 -3.00 22.02
N SER A 131 6.84 -4.24 21.79
CA SER A 131 7.89 -4.89 22.60
C SER A 131 9.27 -4.38 22.22
#